data_AF-A0A6A4EYM0-F1
#
_entry.id   AF-A0A6A4EYM0-F1
#
_cell.length_a   1.000
_cell.length_b   1.000
_cell.length_c   1.000
_cell.angle_alpha   90.00
_cell.angle_beta   90.00
_cell.angle_gamma   90.00
#
_symmetry.space_group_name_H-M   'P 1'
#
loop_
_entity.id
_entity.type
_entity.pdbx_description
1 polymer ?
#
loop_
_entity_poly.entity_id
_entity_poly.type
_entity_poly.pdbx_seq_one_letter_code
_entity_poly.pdbx_strand_id
1 'polypeptide(L)'
;MPSDPAPKKLDDHARELAKQRVLRVFREGADWKLAAIHNDLPYATARRAVVESGMDPKQRGGVRSSCVKMTVELMAKLEEYLDEDCRATLTDMCDRLLSDTGVIVSKSSVHRALQGMLYSTKKLRIEKAAMNNSINKQKRKEFVEKLDGHISRGDMIVYQDETNFNLYMSRSEG
;
A
#
# COMPACT_ATOMS: atom_id res chain seq x y z
N MET A 1 22.81 -40.02 40.95
CA MET A 1 22.36 -38.65 41.27
C MET A 1 21.33 -38.26 40.22
N PRO A 2 20.05 -38.06 40.57
CA PRO A 2 19.08 -37.55 39.61
C PRO A 2 19.39 -36.07 39.34
N SER A 3 19.56 -35.74 38.07
CA SER A 3 19.81 -34.38 37.60
C SER A 3 18.66 -33.46 37.97
N ASP A 4 18.96 -32.26 38.47
CA ASP A 4 17.96 -31.22 38.72
C ASP A 4 17.13 -30.95 37.45
N PRO A 5 15.80 -30.85 37.55
CA PRO A 5 14.95 -30.56 36.41
C PRO A 5 15.29 -29.17 35.86
N ALA A 6 15.58 -29.11 34.56
CA ALA A 6 15.87 -27.87 33.86
C ALA A 6 14.76 -26.83 34.13
N PRO A 7 15.09 -25.56 34.40
CA PRO A 7 14.11 -24.53 34.69
C PRO A 7 13.12 -24.40 33.53
N LYS A 8 11.83 -24.59 33.83
CA LYS A 8 10.73 -24.47 32.87
C LYS A 8 10.82 -23.08 32.22
N LYS A 9 10.94 -23.05 30.89
CA LYS A 9 10.84 -21.78 30.14
C LYS A 9 9.47 -21.19 30.45
N LEU A 10 9.43 -20.05 31.15
CA LEU A 10 8.23 -19.25 31.33
C LEU A 10 7.65 -18.93 29.95
N ASP A 11 6.34 -19.12 29.79
CA ASP A 11 5.59 -18.63 28.64
C ASP A 11 5.85 -17.13 28.43
N ASP A 12 5.82 -16.68 27.18
CA ASP A 12 6.15 -15.29 26.81
C ASP A 12 5.24 -14.29 27.54
N HIS A 13 3.97 -14.64 27.74
CA HIS A 13 3.01 -13.84 28.51
C HIS A 13 3.37 -13.78 30.01
N ALA A 14 3.65 -14.94 30.62
CA ALA A 14 4.03 -15.03 32.03
C ALA A 14 5.33 -14.27 32.33
N ARG A 15 6.28 -14.31 31.40
CA ARG A 15 7.55 -13.56 31.49
C ARG A 15 7.33 -12.05 31.41
N GLU A 16 6.38 -11.58 30.60
CA GLU A 16 6.09 -10.16 30.50
C GLU A 16 5.37 -9.64 31.76
N LEU A 17 4.44 -10.42 32.31
CA LEU A 17 3.82 -10.13 33.61
C LEU A 17 4.86 -10.07 34.74
N ALA A 18 5.82 -10.99 34.76
CA ALA A 18 6.92 -10.98 35.73
C ALA A 18 7.76 -9.70 35.61
N LYS A 19 8.08 -9.24 34.39
CA LYS A 19 8.76 -7.94 34.20
C LYS A 19 7.92 -6.78 34.71
N GLN A 20 6.62 -6.74 34.43
CA GLN A 20 5.74 -5.66 34.90
C GLN A 20 5.66 -5.59 36.43
N ARG A 21 5.64 -6.75 37.12
CA ARG A 21 5.67 -6.80 38.59
C ARG A 21 6.99 -6.27 39.15
N VAL A 22 8.12 -6.69 38.58
CA VAL A 22 9.45 -6.18 38.96
C VAL A 22 9.56 -4.68 38.70
N LEU A 23 9.04 -4.19 37.58
CA LEU A 23 9.00 -2.77 37.24
C LEU A 23 8.14 -1.94 38.21
N ARG A 24 7.02 -2.50 38.67
CA ARG A 24 6.16 -1.86 39.67
C ARG A 24 6.90 -1.65 40.99
N VAL A 25 7.53 -2.70 41.50
CA VAL A 25 8.34 -2.65 42.73
C VAL A 25 9.49 -1.66 42.61
N PHE A 26 10.14 -1.61 41.44
CA PHE A 26 11.18 -0.61 41.14
C PHE A 26 10.64 0.83 41.18
N ARG A 27 9.48 1.09 40.58
CA ARG A 27 8.84 2.43 40.59
C ARG A 27 8.41 2.86 42.00
N GLU A 28 8.05 1.91 42.85
CA GLU A 28 7.71 2.13 44.26
C GLU A 28 8.95 2.32 45.15
N GLY A 29 10.17 2.25 44.60
CA GLY A 29 11.42 2.46 45.32
C GLY A 29 11.89 1.27 46.17
N ALA A 30 11.25 0.10 46.02
CA ALA A 30 11.53 -1.10 46.79
C ALA A 30 12.55 -2.03 46.08
N ASP A 31 12.98 -3.10 46.76
CA ASP A 31 13.98 -4.02 46.22
C ASP A 31 13.44 -4.91 45.10
N TRP A 32 13.62 -4.44 43.86
CA TRP A 32 13.23 -5.13 42.65
C TRP A 32 14.00 -6.44 42.41
N LYS A 33 15.19 -6.65 43.02
CA LYS A 33 15.95 -7.90 42.86
C LYS A 33 15.26 -9.04 43.60
N LEU A 34 14.73 -8.76 44.79
CA LEU A 34 13.94 -9.72 45.55
C LEU A 34 12.64 -10.07 44.81
N ALA A 35 11.98 -9.07 44.21
CA ALA A 35 10.82 -9.28 43.35
C ALA A 35 11.13 -10.15 42.12
N ALA A 36 12.33 -10.06 41.56
CA ALA A 36 12.74 -10.91 40.44
C ALA A 36 12.87 -12.38 40.84
N ILE A 37 13.41 -12.66 42.03
CA ILE A 37 13.51 -14.03 42.58
C ILE A 37 12.12 -14.61 42.81
N HIS A 38 11.20 -13.84 43.42
CA HIS A 38 9.82 -14.30 43.67
C HIS A 38 8.98 -14.51 42.41
N ASN A 39 9.38 -13.95 41.26
CA ASN A 39 8.68 -14.10 39.98
C ASN A 39 9.46 -14.99 38.99
N ASP A 40 10.44 -15.76 39.47
CA ASP A 40 11.28 -16.66 38.66
C ASP A 40 11.92 -15.97 37.44
N LEU A 41 12.20 -14.66 37.55
CA LEU A 41 12.75 -13.86 36.46
C LEU A 41 14.29 -13.82 36.58
N PRO A 42 15.04 -14.28 35.56
CA PRO A 42 16.50 -14.22 35.61
C PRO A 42 17.00 -12.80 35.86
N TYR A 43 18.00 -12.67 36.74
CA TYR A 43 18.56 -11.38 37.15
C TYR A 43 18.91 -10.46 35.96
N ALA A 44 19.54 -11.01 34.92
CA ALA A 44 19.91 -10.25 33.72
C ALA A 44 18.71 -9.69 32.94
N THR A 45 17.57 -10.37 32.99
CA THR A 45 16.32 -9.94 32.33
C THR A 45 15.59 -8.92 33.21
N ALA A 46 15.54 -9.13 34.52
CA ALA A 46 15.01 -8.15 35.47
C ALA A 46 15.77 -6.82 35.42
N ARG A 47 17.11 -6.88 35.44
CA ARG A 47 17.98 -5.71 35.30
C ARG A 47 17.74 -4.98 33.98
N ARG A 48 17.65 -5.71 32.85
CA ARG A 48 17.34 -5.10 31.55
C ARG A 48 15.98 -4.42 31.54
N ALA A 49 14.95 -5.07 32.08
CA ALA A 49 13.62 -4.47 32.17
C ALA A 49 13.65 -3.16 32.95
N VAL A 50 14.32 -3.12 34.11
CA VAL A 50 14.46 -1.92 34.95
C VAL A 50 15.30 -0.82 34.25
N VAL A 51 16.42 -1.18 33.65
CA VAL A 51 17.31 -0.20 32.96
C VAL A 51 16.66 0.37 31.70
N GLU A 52 15.94 -0.44 30.95
CA GLU A 52 15.20 -0.03 29.75
C GLU A 52 13.78 0.46 30.09
N SER A 53 13.46 0.68 31.38
CA SER A 53 12.13 1.12 31.81
C SER A 53 11.86 2.55 31.32
N GLY A 54 11.05 2.67 30.26
CA GLY A 54 10.77 3.93 29.58
C GLY A 54 11.32 4.02 28.17
N MET A 55 12.02 2.99 27.69
CA MET A 55 12.34 2.84 26.27
C MET A 55 11.28 1.95 25.60
N ASP A 56 10.85 2.33 24.41
CA ASP A 56 10.02 1.46 23.59
C ASP A 56 10.80 0.18 23.22
N PRO A 57 10.12 -0.97 23.15
CA PRO A 57 10.76 -2.21 22.76
C PRO A 57 11.37 -2.06 21.36
N LYS A 58 12.65 -2.39 21.25
CA LYS A 58 13.35 -2.39 19.95
C LYS A 58 12.62 -3.32 18.98
N GLN A 59 12.43 -2.85 17.76
CA GLN A 59 11.89 -3.68 16.68
C GLN A 59 12.74 -4.93 16.52
N ARG A 60 12.08 -6.10 16.58
CA ARG A 60 12.76 -7.38 16.39
C ARG A 60 12.84 -7.71 14.91
N GLY A 61 14.07 -7.78 14.40
CA GLY A 61 14.33 -8.13 13.02
C GLY A 61 13.88 -7.06 12.03
N GLY A 62 13.90 -7.43 10.75
CA GLY A 62 13.57 -6.54 9.64
C GLY A 62 14.01 -7.12 8.31
N VAL A 63 13.47 -6.57 7.23
CA VAL A 63 13.95 -6.87 5.88
C VAL A 63 15.35 -6.29 5.73
N ARG A 64 16.30 -7.12 5.28
CA ARG A 64 17.64 -6.64 4.95
C ARG A 64 17.60 -5.92 3.61
N SER A 65 18.31 -4.81 3.49
CA SER A 65 18.35 -4.02 2.26
C SER A 65 18.79 -4.84 1.04
N SER A 66 19.70 -5.79 1.21
CA SER A 66 20.15 -6.70 0.14
C SER A 66 19.08 -7.68 -0.36
N CYS A 67 18.02 -7.91 0.40
CA CYS A 67 16.90 -8.76 0.01
C CYS A 67 15.78 -7.97 -0.68
N VAL A 68 15.84 -6.63 -0.69
CA VAL A 68 14.85 -5.77 -1.32
C VAL A 68 15.12 -5.71 -2.81
N LYS A 69 14.30 -6.41 -3.60
CA LYS A 69 14.37 -6.33 -5.05
C LYS A 69 13.76 -5.04 -5.60
N MET A 70 12.66 -4.59 -5.00
CA MET A 70 11.96 -3.39 -5.46
C MET A 70 12.58 -2.15 -4.81
N THR A 71 13.68 -1.69 -5.39
CA THR A 71 14.38 -0.47 -4.97
C THR A 71 13.65 0.78 -5.46
N VAL A 72 14.04 1.94 -4.95
CA VAL A 72 13.51 3.24 -5.40
C VAL A 72 13.72 3.43 -6.91
N GLU A 73 14.85 2.98 -7.44
CA GLU A 73 15.17 3.04 -8.88
C GLU A 73 14.21 2.20 -9.72
N LEU A 74 13.88 0.98 -9.28
CA LEU A 74 12.90 0.14 -9.98
C LEU A 74 11.49 0.72 -9.89
N MET A 75 11.14 1.34 -8.75
CA MET A 75 9.86 2.04 -8.61
C MET A 75 9.77 3.26 -9.55
N ALA A 76 10.85 4.01 -9.73
CA ALA A 76 10.89 5.11 -10.69
C ALA A 76 10.71 4.61 -12.14
N LYS A 77 11.29 3.45 -12.49
CA LYS A 77 11.05 2.83 -13.80
C LYS A 77 9.59 2.42 -14.02
N LEU A 78 8.92 1.90 -12.97
CA LEU A 78 7.50 1.61 -13.05
C LEU A 78 6.66 2.85 -13.32
N GLU A 79 7.02 4.00 -12.75
CA GLU A 79 6.38 5.29 -13.01
C GLU A 79 6.60 5.74 -14.46
N GLU A 80 7.84 5.68 -14.97
CA GLU A 80 8.15 5.97 -16.38
C GLU A 80 7.30 5.12 -17.34
N TYR A 81 7.16 3.82 -17.06
CA TYR A 81 6.35 2.93 -17.92
C TYR A 81 4.86 3.28 -17.91
N LEU A 82 4.34 3.77 -16.78
CA LEU A 82 2.94 4.19 -16.64
C LEU A 82 2.68 5.52 -17.34
N ASP A 83 3.65 6.44 -17.32
CA ASP A 83 3.57 7.72 -18.03
C ASP A 83 3.59 7.54 -19.55
N GLU A 84 4.34 6.54 -20.03
CA GLU A 84 4.35 6.16 -21.45
C GLU A 84 3.05 5.45 -21.86
N ASP A 85 2.63 4.42 -21.12
CA ASP A 85 1.41 3.67 -21.40
C ASP A 85 0.73 3.18 -20.10
N CYS A 86 -0.27 3.95 -19.66
CA CYS A 86 -1.13 3.59 -18.53
C CYS A 86 -1.96 2.31 -18.73
N ARG A 87 -1.97 1.72 -19.93
CA ARG A 87 -2.65 0.45 -20.25
C ARG A 87 -1.76 -0.78 -20.11
N ALA A 88 -0.45 -0.58 -19.90
CA ALA A 88 0.49 -1.68 -19.73
C ALA A 88 0.01 -2.64 -18.64
N THR A 89 0.08 -3.93 -18.92
CA THR A 89 -0.29 -4.94 -17.93
C THR A 89 0.84 -5.15 -16.94
N LEU A 90 0.53 -5.75 -15.78
CA LEU A 90 1.58 -6.15 -14.82
C LEU A 90 2.59 -7.13 -15.43
N THR A 91 2.21 -7.89 -16.45
CA THR A 91 3.13 -8.78 -17.17
C THR A 91 4.11 -7.97 -17.99
N ASP A 92 3.61 -7.00 -18.75
CA ASP A 92 4.44 -6.13 -19.58
C ASP A 92 5.44 -5.35 -18.71
N MET A 93 5.00 -4.84 -17.55
CA MET A 93 5.90 -4.17 -16.60
C MET A 93 6.96 -5.12 -16.04
N CYS A 94 6.63 -6.38 -15.74
CA CYS A 94 7.61 -7.38 -15.30
C CYS A 94 8.67 -7.64 -16.38
N ASP A 95 8.22 -7.83 -17.63
CA ASP A 95 9.11 -8.12 -18.75
C ASP A 95 10.01 -6.93 -19.07
N ARG A 96 9.45 -5.71 -19.06
CA ARG A 96 10.23 -4.47 -19.22
C ARG A 96 11.27 -4.28 -18.11
N LEU A 97 10.89 -4.49 -16.85
CA LEU A 97 11.85 -4.42 -15.73
C LEU A 97 12.99 -5.44 -15.90
N LEU A 98 12.67 -6.65 -16.35
CA LEU A 98 13.68 -7.68 -16.63
C LEU A 98 14.61 -7.25 -17.77
N SER A 99 14.08 -6.71 -18.86
CA SER A 99 14.86 -6.23 -20.00
C SER A 99 15.77 -5.05 -19.64
N ASP A 100 15.26 -4.08 -18.89
CA ASP A 100 15.97 -2.82 -18.63
C ASP A 100 16.98 -2.94 -17.47
N THR A 101 16.66 -3.73 -16.44
CA THR A 101 17.47 -3.79 -15.20
C THR A 101 18.06 -5.17 -14.92
N GLY A 102 17.60 -6.22 -15.61
CA GLY A 102 17.99 -7.61 -15.33
C GLY A 102 17.34 -8.20 -14.07
N VAL A 103 16.48 -7.45 -13.38
CA VAL A 103 15.87 -7.90 -12.12
C VAL A 103 14.58 -8.67 -12.38
N ILE A 104 14.57 -9.95 -11.97
CA ILE A 104 13.37 -10.79 -12.06
C ILE A 104 12.43 -10.49 -10.88
N VAL A 105 11.25 -9.96 -11.21
CA VAL A 105 10.17 -9.64 -10.26
C VAL A 105 8.88 -10.37 -10.62
N SER A 106 8.09 -10.71 -9.60
CA SER A 106 6.77 -11.31 -9.81
C SER A 106 5.71 -10.23 -10.04
N LYS A 107 4.60 -10.59 -10.71
CA LYS A 107 3.44 -9.68 -10.88
C LYS A 107 2.91 -9.16 -9.55
N SER A 108 2.92 -10.00 -8.52
CA SER A 108 2.48 -9.62 -7.17
C SER A 108 3.40 -8.58 -6.52
N SER A 109 4.70 -8.63 -6.82
CA SER A 109 5.69 -7.67 -6.33
C SER A 109 5.48 -6.31 -6.98
N VAL A 110 5.27 -6.28 -8.31
CA VAL A 110 4.94 -5.05 -9.05
C VAL A 110 3.61 -4.48 -8.55
N HIS A 111 2.57 -5.31 -8.39
CA HIS A 111 1.28 -4.86 -7.89
C HIS A 111 1.38 -4.22 -6.49
N ARG A 112 2.11 -4.85 -5.55
CA ARG A 112 2.33 -4.29 -4.21
C ARG A 112 3.13 -2.98 -4.25
N ALA A 113 4.12 -2.90 -5.14
CA ALA A 113 4.90 -1.68 -5.34
C ALA A 113 3.99 -0.54 -5.81
N LEU A 114 3.20 -0.77 -6.85
CA LEU A 114 2.23 0.20 -7.37
C LEU A 114 1.21 0.63 -6.31
N GLN A 115 0.68 -0.31 -5.52
CA GLN A 115 -0.18 0.02 -4.38
C GLN A 115 0.52 0.89 -3.34
N GLY A 116 1.79 0.58 -3.01
CA GLY A 116 2.60 1.37 -2.08
C GLY A 116 2.92 2.77 -2.61
N MET A 117 3.00 2.92 -3.94
CA MET A 117 3.12 4.19 -4.67
C MET A 117 1.77 4.88 -4.89
N LEU A 118 0.68 4.36 -4.33
CA LEU A 118 -0.68 4.91 -4.42
C LEU A 118 -1.31 4.89 -5.83
N TYR A 119 -0.83 4.04 -6.73
CA TYR A 119 -1.50 3.79 -8.00
C TYR A 119 -2.68 2.83 -7.80
N SER A 120 -3.82 3.21 -8.39
CA SER A 120 -5.03 2.38 -8.44
C SER A 120 -5.34 2.02 -9.88
N THR A 121 -5.68 0.75 -10.11
CA THR A 121 -6.23 0.31 -11.39
C THR A 121 -7.65 0.86 -11.55
N LYS A 122 -7.92 1.52 -12.67
CA LYS A 122 -9.26 2.00 -13.04
C LYS A 122 -9.60 1.51 -14.44
N LYS A 123 -10.87 1.18 -14.66
CA LYS A 123 -11.38 0.80 -15.98
C LYS A 123 -11.36 2.03 -16.89
N LEU A 124 -10.53 1.99 -17.93
CA LEU A 124 -10.48 3.07 -18.90
C LEU A 124 -11.72 3.05 -19.79
N ARG A 125 -12.34 4.21 -19.97
CA ARG A 125 -13.44 4.38 -20.93
C ARG A 125 -12.85 4.34 -22.33
N ILE A 126 -13.13 3.27 -23.08
CA ILE A 126 -12.71 3.14 -24.47
C ILE A 126 -13.63 4.01 -25.33
N GLU A 127 -13.13 5.17 -25.75
CA GLU A 127 -13.83 5.99 -26.74
C GLU A 127 -13.53 5.49 -28.15
N LYS A 128 -14.55 5.47 -29.01
CA LYS A 128 -14.38 5.05 -30.42
C LYS A 128 -13.40 6.01 -31.10
N ALA A 129 -12.38 5.49 -31.77
CA ALA A 129 -11.36 6.30 -32.47
C ALA A 129 -11.97 7.29 -33.48
N ALA A 130 -13.06 6.89 -34.14
CA ALA A 130 -13.81 7.77 -35.05
C ALA A 130 -14.44 8.99 -34.36
N MET A 131 -14.78 8.90 -33.06
CA MET A 131 -15.40 9.99 -32.30
C MET A 131 -14.41 11.13 -31.97
N ASN A 132 -13.12 10.80 -31.84
CA ASN A 132 -12.06 11.71 -31.40
C ASN A 132 -11.01 12.02 -32.46
N ASN A 133 -11.31 11.76 -33.74
CA ASN A 133 -10.47 12.24 -34.83
C ASN A 133 -10.32 13.78 -34.74
N SER A 134 -9.15 14.32 -35.07
CA SER A 134 -8.86 15.76 -35.06
C SER A 134 -9.91 16.57 -35.82
N ILE A 135 -10.36 16.04 -36.97
CA ILE A 135 -11.42 16.63 -37.79
C ILE A 135 -12.73 16.74 -37.00
N ASN A 136 -13.12 15.69 -36.29
CA ASN A 136 -14.38 15.65 -35.54
C ASN A 136 -14.30 16.50 -34.27
N LYS A 137 -13.13 16.59 -33.63
CA LYS A 137 -12.87 17.52 -32.53
C LYS A 137 -13.00 18.97 -33.00
N GLN A 138 -12.45 19.31 -34.16
CA GLN A 138 -12.56 20.64 -34.74
C GLN A 138 -14.01 21.00 -35.05
N LYS A 139 -14.75 20.10 -35.72
CA LYS A 139 -16.19 20.30 -35.99
C LYS A 139 -17.02 20.51 -34.72
N ARG A 140 -16.72 19.73 -33.66
CA ARG A 140 -17.38 19.89 -32.35
C ARG A 140 -17.08 21.23 -31.71
N LYS A 141 -15.83 21.69 -31.78
CA LYS A 141 -15.42 23.00 -31.28
C LYS A 141 -16.15 24.13 -32.02
N GLU A 142 -16.13 24.12 -33.35
CA GLU A 142 -16.81 25.13 -34.17
C GLU A 142 -18.32 25.17 -33.94
N PHE A 143 -18.93 24.00 -33.72
CA PHE A 143 -20.35 23.92 -33.37
C PHE A 143 -20.64 24.58 -32.01
N VAL A 144 -19.85 24.28 -30.98
CA VAL A 144 -20.01 24.86 -29.64
C VAL A 144 -19.79 26.37 -29.68
N GLU A 145 -18.75 26.86 -30.36
CA GLU A 145 -18.50 28.31 -30.49
C GLU A 145 -19.68 29.04 -31.17
N LYS A 146 -20.26 28.46 -32.22
CA LYS A 146 -21.45 29.03 -32.87
C LYS A 146 -22.67 28.98 -31.95
N LEU A 147 -22.86 27.87 -31.23
CA LEU A 147 -23.96 27.70 -30.29
C LEU A 147 -23.89 28.74 -29.16
N ASP A 148 -22.71 28.95 -28.57
CA ASP A 148 -22.48 29.98 -27.55
C ASP A 148 -22.76 31.40 -28.09
N GLY A 149 -22.45 31.64 -29.37
CA GLY A 149 -22.83 32.86 -30.08
C GLY A 149 -24.35 33.06 -30.18
N HIS A 150 -25.13 32.00 -30.38
CA HIS A 150 -26.60 32.08 -30.37
C HIS A 150 -27.16 32.25 -28.95
N ILE A 151 -26.59 31.56 -27.96
CA ILE A 151 -26.97 31.69 -26.53
C ILE A 151 -26.77 33.13 -26.06
N SER A 152 -25.62 33.73 -26.37
CA SER A 152 -25.30 35.11 -25.97
C SER A 152 -26.19 36.18 -26.63
N ARG A 153 -26.73 35.91 -27.83
CA ARG A 153 -27.73 36.77 -28.48
C ARG A 153 -29.14 36.61 -27.91
N GLY A 154 -29.38 35.60 -27.08
CA GLY A 154 -30.70 35.27 -26.55
C GLY A 154 -31.60 34.55 -27.56
N ASP A 155 -31.01 33.91 -28.57
CA ASP A 155 -31.77 33.14 -29.56
C ASP A 155 -32.40 31.90 -28.89
N MET A 156 -33.63 31.56 -29.27
CA MET A 156 -34.31 30.36 -28.78
C MET A 156 -33.73 29.11 -29.46
N ILE A 157 -33.17 28.19 -28.66
CA ILE A 157 -32.54 26.96 -29.15
C ILE A 157 -33.49 25.77 -28.95
N VAL A 158 -33.82 25.08 -30.03
CA VAL A 158 -34.64 23.86 -30.03
C VAL A 158 -33.78 22.68 -30.45
N TYR A 159 -33.67 21.67 -29.60
CA TYR A 159 -32.97 20.42 -29.91
C TYR A 159 -33.97 19.38 -30.42
N GLN A 160 -33.67 18.79 -31.58
CA GLN A 160 -34.42 17.66 -32.14
C GLN A 160 -33.44 16.49 -32.28
N ASP A 161 -33.76 15.36 -31.63
CA ASP A 161 -32.99 14.13 -31.72
C ASP A 161 -33.94 12.93 -31.81
N GLU A 162 -33.52 11.90 -32.54
CA GLU A 162 -34.27 10.66 -32.66
C GLU A 162 -33.82 9.69 -31.58
N THR A 163 -34.67 9.47 -30.57
CA THR A 163 -34.37 8.51 -29.51
C THR A 163 -34.70 7.10 -30.00
N ASN A 164 -33.67 6.34 -30.39
CA ASN A 164 -33.80 4.91 -30.63
C ASN A 164 -34.05 4.20 -29.29
N PHE A 165 -35.28 3.72 -29.06
CA PHE A 165 -35.60 2.86 -27.92
C PHE A 165 -34.98 1.48 -28.12
N ASN A 166 -33.85 1.21 -27.47
CA ASN A 166 -33.34 -0.15 -27.36
C ASN A 166 -34.18 -0.93 -26.33
N LEU A 167 -35.01 -1.85 -26.81
CA LEU A 167 -35.86 -2.77 -26.01
C LEU A 167 -35.08 -3.73 -25.10
N TYR A 168 -33.75 -3.71 -25.14
CA TYR A 168 -32.89 -4.56 -24.32
C TYR A 168 -31.83 -3.74 -23.61
N MET A 169 -32.00 -3.52 -22.30
CA MET A 169 -30.97 -3.00 -21.41
C MET A 169 -30.73 -3.98 -20.28
N SER A 170 -29.81 -4.94 -20.46
CA SER A 170 -29.11 -5.52 -19.33
C SER A 170 -27.92 -4.61 -19.00
N ARG A 171 -28.00 -3.90 -17.87
CA ARG A 171 -26.83 -3.24 -17.30
C ARG A 171 -25.92 -4.34 -16.73
N SER A 172 -24.65 -4.34 -17.14
CA SER A 172 -23.65 -5.26 -16.57
C SER A 172 -23.16 -4.82 -15.19
N GLU A 173 -23.35 -3.55 -14.82
CA GLU A 173 -22.97 -2.97 -13.54
C GLU A 173 -24.06 -1.97 -13.12
N GLY A 174 -24.51 -2.08 -11.87
CA GLY A 174 -25.47 -1.19 -11.21
C GLY A 174 -24.76 -0.08 -10.45
#